data_AF-A0A099Z7U7-F1
#
_entry.id   AF-A0A099Z7U7-F1
#
_cell.length_a   1.000
_cell.length_b   1.000
_cell.length_c   1.000
_cell.angle_alpha   90.00
_cell.angle_beta   90.00
_cell.angle_gamma   90.00
#
_symmetry.space_group_name_H-M   'P 1'
#
loop_
_entity.id
_entity.type
_entity.pdbx_description
1 polymer ?
#
loop_
_entity_poly.entity_id
_entity_poly.type
_entity_poly.pdbx_seq_one_letter_code
_entity_poly.pdbx_strand_id
1 'polypeptide(L)'
;SEPGSLTPSAASSNSVGAPRAGAAPGRPAAANAARERSRVQTLRHAFLELQRTLPSVPPDTKLSKLDVLLLATTYIAHLTRSLQDEEESPGEALGTLRGDGYLHPVKV
;
A
#
# COMPACT_ATOMS: atom_id res chain seq x y z
N SER A 1 -48.42 -20.53 -73.37
CA SER A 1 -49.34 -19.85 -72.45
C SER A 1 -49.74 -20.79 -71.33
N GLU A 2 -49.14 -20.61 -70.16
CA GLU A 2 -49.70 -20.97 -68.85
C GLU A 2 -49.21 -19.88 -67.86
N PRO A 3 -50.07 -19.35 -66.97
CA PRO A 3 -49.78 -18.18 -66.13
C PRO A 3 -49.13 -18.58 -64.80
N GLY A 4 -48.42 -17.62 -64.20
CA GLY A 4 -47.61 -17.85 -62.99
C GLY A 4 -48.36 -18.05 -61.68
N SER A 5 -47.61 -18.46 -60.66
CA SER A 5 -47.99 -18.35 -59.25
C SER A 5 -46.74 -18.13 -58.39
N LEU A 6 -46.65 -16.94 -57.80
CA LEU A 6 -45.82 -16.64 -56.65
C LEU A 6 -46.50 -17.20 -55.40
N THR A 7 -45.74 -17.86 -54.52
CA THR A 7 -46.06 -17.98 -53.10
C THR A 7 -44.81 -17.66 -52.27
N PRO A 8 -44.88 -16.75 -51.29
CA PRO A 8 -43.87 -16.63 -50.25
C PRO A 8 -44.33 -17.48 -49.05
N SER A 9 -43.47 -18.36 -48.53
CA SER A 9 -43.77 -19.01 -47.25
C SER A 9 -42.54 -19.13 -46.37
N ALA A 10 -42.69 -18.47 -45.23
CA ALA A 10 -41.84 -18.44 -44.07
C ALA A 10 -41.32 -19.80 -43.58
N ALA A 11 -40.05 -19.82 -43.21
CA ALA A 11 -39.52 -20.50 -42.03
C ALA A 11 -38.21 -19.78 -41.69
N SER A 12 -38.20 -18.85 -40.73
CA SER A 12 -38.09 -19.13 -39.31
C SER A 12 -36.91 -20.05 -39.03
N SER A 13 -35.82 -19.51 -38.48
CA SER A 13 -35.56 -19.66 -37.06
C SER A 13 -34.13 -19.24 -36.73
N ASN A 14 -34.04 -18.39 -35.70
CA ASN A 14 -33.09 -18.46 -34.60
C ASN A 14 -31.59 -18.46 -34.92
N SER A 15 -30.75 -17.71 -34.21
CA SER A 15 -30.96 -16.86 -33.06
C SER A 15 -29.64 -16.16 -32.84
N VAL A 16 -29.71 -14.83 -32.80
CA VAL A 16 -28.76 -14.00 -32.07
C VAL A 16 -28.51 -14.64 -30.70
N GLY A 17 -27.28 -15.05 -30.44
CA GLY A 17 -26.97 -15.79 -29.22
C GLY A 17 -25.48 -16.01 -29.00
N ALA A 18 -24.64 -15.03 -29.32
CA ALA A 18 -23.32 -15.00 -28.72
C ALA A 18 -23.52 -14.92 -27.20
N PRO A 19 -22.98 -15.85 -26.40
CA PRO A 19 -23.18 -15.82 -24.97
C PRO A 19 -22.46 -14.58 -24.46
N ARG A 20 -23.26 -13.60 -24.03
CA ARG A 20 -22.82 -12.50 -23.18
C ARG A 20 -21.96 -13.09 -22.09
N ALA A 21 -20.73 -12.59 -21.98
CA ALA A 21 -19.81 -12.90 -20.90
C ALA A 21 -20.58 -12.79 -19.57
N GLY A 22 -20.98 -13.93 -19.04
CA GLY A 22 -21.66 -14.05 -17.77
C GLY A 22 -20.71 -13.53 -16.71
N ALA A 23 -20.94 -12.30 -16.26
CA ALA A 23 -20.43 -11.83 -14.99
C ALA A 23 -21.05 -12.71 -13.90
N ALA A 24 -20.40 -13.85 -13.63
CA ALA A 24 -20.75 -14.74 -12.54
C ALA A 24 -20.87 -13.94 -11.22
N PRO A 25 -21.93 -14.15 -10.41
CA PRO A 25 -22.16 -13.40 -9.17
C PRO A 25 -21.09 -13.61 -8.07
N GLY A 26 -20.10 -14.49 -8.28
CA GLY A 26 -18.98 -14.74 -7.35
C GLY A 26 -17.77 -13.81 -7.53
N ARG A 27 -17.81 -12.86 -8.48
CA ARG A 27 -16.65 -12.04 -8.89
C ARG A 27 -16.27 -10.82 -8.02
N PRO A 28 -17.07 -10.28 -7.08
CA PRO A 28 -16.60 -9.16 -6.26
C PRO A 28 -15.51 -9.60 -5.27
N ALA A 29 -15.63 -10.80 -4.68
CA ALA A 29 -14.63 -11.32 -3.74
C ALA A 29 -13.27 -11.56 -4.42
N ALA A 30 -13.27 -12.13 -5.63
CA ALA A 30 -12.04 -12.36 -6.40
C ALA A 30 -11.37 -11.04 -6.84
N ALA A 31 -12.17 -10.07 -7.29
CA ALA A 31 -11.67 -8.74 -7.63
C ALA A 31 -11.10 -7.99 -6.40
N ASN A 32 -11.80 -8.06 -5.27
CA ASN A 32 -11.34 -7.47 -4.01
C ASN A 32 -10.05 -8.13 -3.52
N ALA A 33 -9.93 -9.46 -3.60
CA ALA A 33 -8.71 -10.18 -3.26
C ALA A 33 -7.53 -9.77 -4.16
N ALA A 34 -7.75 -9.56 -5.46
CA ALA A 34 -6.71 -9.08 -6.37
C ALA A 34 -6.24 -7.66 -6.02
N ARG A 35 -7.18 -6.76 -5.70
CA ARG A 35 -6.84 -5.40 -5.24
C ARG A 35 -6.07 -5.42 -3.93
N GLU A 36 -6.48 -6.22 -2.96
CA GLU A 36 -5.80 -6.29 -1.67
C GLU A 36 -4.39 -6.86 -1.79
N ARG A 37 -4.18 -7.86 -2.63
CA ARG A 37 -2.83 -8.34 -2.95
C ARG A 37 -1.96 -7.24 -3.54
N SER A 38 -2.51 -6.45 -4.46
CA SER A 38 -1.78 -5.32 -5.08
C SER A 38 -1.43 -4.27 -4.01
N ARG A 39 -2.36 -3.92 -3.13
CA ARG A 39 -2.13 -2.99 -2.01
C ARG A 39 -1.02 -3.48 -1.07
N VAL A 40 -1.08 -4.76 -0.67
CA VAL A 40 -0.07 -5.37 0.20
C VAL A 40 1.30 -5.44 -0.50
N GLN A 41 1.34 -5.72 -1.80
CA GLN A 41 2.58 -5.68 -2.58
C GLN A 41 3.16 -4.26 -2.58
N THR A 42 2.37 -3.22 -2.86
CA THR A 42 2.83 -1.82 -2.80
C THR A 42 3.40 -1.48 -1.43
N LEU A 43 2.71 -1.86 -0.35
CA LEU A 43 3.21 -1.65 1.02
C LEU A 43 4.52 -2.38 1.28
N ARG A 44 4.66 -3.63 0.79
CA ARG A 44 5.92 -4.38 0.92
C ARG A 44 7.07 -3.70 0.19
N HIS A 45 6.83 -3.19 -1.02
CA HIS A 45 7.86 -2.46 -1.77
C HIS A 45 8.28 -1.18 -1.03
N ALA A 46 7.32 -0.37 -0.57
CA ALA A 46 7.62 0.83 0.22
C ALA A 46 8.41 0.51 1.50
N PHE A 47 8.11 -0.63 2.14
CA PHE A 47 8.82 -1.07 3.34
C PHE A 47 10.28 -1.47 3.05
N LEU A 48 10.53 -2.15 1.92
CA LEU A 48 11.88 -2.48 1.48
C LEU A 48 12.66 -1.22 1.09
N GLU A 49 12.02 -0.25 0.43
CA GLU A 49 12.65 1.03 0.13
C GLU A 49 13.01 1.78 1.42
N LEU A 50 12.13 1.82 2.42
CA LEU A 50 12.46 2.40 3.72
C LEU A 50 13.65 1.70 4.38
N GLN A 51 13.75 0.37 4.29
CA GLN A 51 14.90 -0.34 4.83
C GLN A 51 16.20 0.03 4.10
N ARG A 52 16.16 0.23 2.78
CA ARG A 52 17.33 0.59 1.96
C ARG A 52 17.87 1.98 2.28
N THR A 53 17.06 2.87 2.86
CA THR A 53 17.53 4.20 3.28
C THR A 53 18.20 4.21 4.65
N LEU A 54 18.11 3.12 5.42
CA LEU A 54 18.73 3.03 6.74
C LEU A 54 20.25 2.91 6.62
N PRO A 55 21.03 3.70 7.39
CA PRO A 55 22.47 3.58 7.41
C PRO A 55 22.89 2.24 8.05
N SER A 56 24.00 1.67 7.57
CA SER A 56 24.64 0.48 8.15
C SER A 56 23.80 -0.81 8.10
N VAL A 57 22.65 -0.81 7.42
CA VAL A 57 21.85 -2.00 7.17
C VAL A 57 22.08 -2.45 5.72
N PRO A 58 22.73 -3.60 5.49
CA PRO A 58 22.81 -4.18 4.15
C PRO A 58 21.41 -4.41 3.56
N PRO A 59 21.20 -4.18 2.25
CA PRO A 59 19.89 -4.25 1.62
C PRO A 59 19.23 -5.66 1.70
N ASP A 60 20.03 -6.70 1.89
CA ASP A 60 19.58 -8.10 1.95
C ASP A 60 19.37 -8.61 3.39
N THR A 61 19.60 -7.76 4.39
CA THR A 61 19.37 -8.11 5.79
C THR A 61 17.87 -8.25 6.05
N LYS A 62 17.48 -9.32 6.75
CA LYS A 62 16.07 -9.51 7.15
C LYS A 62 15.82 -8.80 8.47
N LEU A 63 15.20 -7.64 8.41
CA LEU A 63 14.70 -6.92 9.59
C LEU A 63 13.22 -7.19 9.81
N SER A 64 12.79 -7.20 11.08
CA SER A 64 11.37 -7.26 11.38
C SER A 64 10.68 -5.95 11.00
N LYS A 65 9.35 -5.99 10.89
CA LYS A 65 8.59 -4.77 10.57
C LYS A 65 8.79 -3.68 11.63
N LEU A 66 8.93 -4.10 12.89
CA LEU A 66 9.12 -3.20 14.01
C LEU A 66 10.52 -2.59 13.98
N ASP A 67 11.56 -3.41 13.73
CA ASP A 67 12.95 -2.95 13.76
C ASP A 67 13.22 -1.88 12.71
N VAL A 68 12.73 -2.05 11.48
CA VAL A 68 12.88 -1.03 10.42
C VAL A 68 12.20 0.28 10.84
N LEU A 69 11.01 0.23 11.47
CA LEU A 69 10.31 1.43 11.93
C LEU A 69 11.06 2.13 13.06
N LEU A 70 11.60 1.36 14.02
CA LEU A 70 12.43 1.89 15.10
C LEU A 70 13.70 2.53 14.55
N LEU A 71 14.46 1.82 13.73
CA LEU A 71 15.69 2.32 13.11
C LEU A 71 15.44 3.57 12.26
N ALA A 72 14.36 3.60 11.49
CA ALA A 72 13.98 4.78 10.70
C ALA A 72 13.71 5.99 11.60
N THR A 73 12.95 5.79 12.68
CA THR A 73 12.63 6.86 13.64
C THR A 73 13.90 7.37 14.32
N THR A 74 14.78 6.47 14.75
CA THR A 74 16.09 6.82 15.34
C THR A 74 16.95 7.58 14.34
N TYR A 75 16.97 7.17 13.07
CA TYR A 75 17.79 7.83 12.05
C TYR A 75 17.26 9.24 11.71
N ILE A 76 15.94 9.41 11.61
CA ILE A 76 15.33 10.74 11.47
C ILE A 76 15.74 11.63 12.64
N ALA A 77 15.62 11.14 13.88
CA ALA A 77 16.01 11.91 15.07
C ALA A 77 17.51 12.28 15.07
N HIS A 78 18.37 11.36 14.64
CA HIS A 78 19.80 11.61 14.48
C HIS A 78 20.05 12.75 13.48
N LEU A 79 19.49 12.65 12.26
CA LEU A 79 19.66 13.68 11.24
C LEU A 79 19.11 15.04 11.70
N THR A 80 17.95 15.07 12.36
CA THR A 80 17.38 16.30 12.92
C THR A 80 18.32 16.95 13.92
N ARG A 81 18.90 16.17 14.86
CA ARG A 81 19.89 16.69 15.82
C ARG A 81 21.14 17.17 15.11
N SER A 82 21.69 16.40 14.16
CA SER A 82 22.88 16.82 13.42
C SER A 82 22.68 18.14 12.68
N LEU A 83 21.49 18.38 12.13
CA LEU A 83 21.16 19.66 11.48
C LEU A 83 20.97 20.81 12.48
N GLN A 84 20.58 20.53 13.73
CA GLN A 84 20.43 21.51 14.81
C GLN A 84 21.77 21.85 15.47
N ASP A 85 22.63 20.86 15.70
CA ASP A 85 23.95 21.03 16.31
C ASP A 85 24.90 21.84 15.38
N GLU A 86 24.65 21.87 14.06
CA GLU A 86 25.34 22.76 13.11
C GLU A 86 24.86 24.23 13.23
N GLU A 87 23.66 24.47 13.76
CA GLU A 87 23.08 25.82 13.99
C GLU A 87 23.29 26.31 15.43
N GLU A 88 23.46 25.41 16.40
CA GLU A 88 23.52 25.70 17.84
C GLU A 88 24.82 25.18 18.45
N SER A 89 25.68 26.11 18.90
CA SER A 89 26.82 25.77 19.77
C SER A 89 26.36 24.93 20.97
N PRO A 90 27.16 23.97 21.48
CA PRO A 90 26.69 22.89 22.34
C PRO A 90 26.29 23.41 23.72
N GLY A 91 25.01 23.69 23.91
CA GLY A 91 24.42 24.05 25.19
C GLY A 91 22.96 23.63 25.23
N GLU A 92 22.66 22.62 26.03
CA GLU A 92 21.30 22.36 26.55
C GLU A 92 20.24 21.75 25.61
N ALA A 93 20.41 20.50 25.15
CA ALA A 93 19.26 19.74 24.64
C ALA A 93 19.34 18.21 24.86
N LEU A 94 20.02 17.72 25.88
CA LEU A 94 19.97 16.30 26.29
C LEU A 94 19.08 16.10 27.53
N GLY A 95 17.92 16.76 27.56
CA GLY A 95 17.05 16.81 28.75
C GLY A 95 15.70 16.09 28.69
N THR A 96 15.19 15.60 27.54
CA THR A 96 13.74 15.29 27.48
C THR A 96 13.30 13.95 26.88
N LEU A 97 14.20 13.02 26.53
CA LEU A 97 13.79 11.73 25.94
C LEU A 97 14.37 10.49 26.60
N ARG A 98 14.50 10.52 27.93
CA ARG A 98 14.49 9.30 28.73
C ARG A 98 13.22 9.31 29.57
N GLY A 99 12.26 8.49 29.15
CA GLY A 99 11.05 8.26 29.92
C GLY A 99 11.40 7.83 31.34
N ASP A 100 11.06 8.69 32.28
CA ASP A 100 10.71 8.38 33.66
C ASP A 100 9.74 9.50 34.03
N GLY A 101 8.46 9.20 34.15
CA GLY A 101 7.95 8.91 35.47
C GLY A 101 7.42 10.21 36.06
N TYR A 102 6.09 10.31 36.13
CA TYR A 102 5.32 11.13 37.05
C TYR A 102 6.17 11.87 38.10
N LEU A 103 6.31 13.20 38.00
CA LEU A 103 6.43 14.08 39.17
C LEU A 103 6.44 15.57 38.75
N HIS A 104 5.27 16.21 38.91
CA HIS A 104 5.19 17.66 39.08
C HIS A 104 5.90 18.06 40.38
N PRO A 105 6.70 19.14 40.38
CA PRO A 105 6.81 19.96 41.58
C PRO A 105 5.65 20.97 41.59
N VAL A 106 4.68 20.72 42.47
CA VAL A 106 3.80 21.77 42.99
C VAL A 106 4.67 22.92 43.48
N LYS A 107 4.40 24.14 43.00
CA LYS A 107 4.74 25.35 43.73
C LYS A 107 3.55 26.31 43.66
N VAL A 108 2.87 26.35 44.82
CA VAL A 108 2.19 27.47 45.51
C VAL A 108 1.65 28.61 44.66
#